data_AF-K9P6K0-F1
#
_entry.id   AF-K9P6K0-F1
#
_cell.length_a   1.000
_cell.length_b   1.000
_cell.length_c   1.000
_cell.angle_alpha   90.00
_cell.angle_beta   90.00
_cell.angle_gamma   90.00
#
_symmetry.space_group_name_H-M   'P 1'
#
loop_
_entity.id
_entity.type
_entity.pdbx_description
1 polymer ?
#
loop_
_entity_poly.entity_id
_entity_poly.type
_entity_poly.pdbx_seq_one_letter_code
_entity_poly.pdbx_strand_id
1 'polypeptide(L)'
;MERRIPWLWIGVAAALLLIPTSAGRLLLDVIGGLTLTLLLLPLLAGGVALIGWQLLRRRLRTCPSCGFASLGIDVCPACGSPFTVGDVPRSAPGEPSGSIFWGTRSPDEIDPRDVTINVDAVDVEATSSGDPSGRSGDGA
;
A
#
# COMPACT_ATOMS: atom_id res chain seq x y z
N MET A 1 65.94 33.39 -36.51
CA MET A 1 65.79 31.93 -36.38
C MET A 1 64.50 31.65 -35.62
N GLU A 2 63.36 31.68 -36.32
CA GLU A 2 62.02 31.64 -35.73
C GLU A 2 61.34 30.32 -36.12
N ARG A 3 61.72 29.21 -35.47
CA ARG A 3 61.15 27.87 -35.76
C ARG A 3 60.42 27.25 -34.56
N ARG A 4 60.03 28.05 -33.55
CA ARG A 4 59.28 27.55 -32.38
C ARG A 4 57.76 27.48 -32.60
N ILE A 5 57.25 28.23 -33.56
CA ILE A 5 55.82 28.33 -33.91
C ILE A 5 55.23 27.00 -34.47
N PRO A 6 55.93 26.18 -35.29
CA PRO A 6 55.35 24.96 -35.86
C PRO A 6 55.01 23.92 -34.79
N TRP A 7 55.88 23.74 -33.79
CA TRP A 7 55.69 22.70 -32.77
C TRP A 7 54.56 23.05 -31.79
N LEU A 8 54.40 24.33 -31.48
CA LEU A 8 53.25 24.83 -30.71
C LEU A 8 51.93 24.63 -31.46
N TRP A 9 51.88 24.94 -32.75
CA TRP A 9 50.69 24.72 -33.57
C TRP A 9 50.36 23.23 -33.76
N ILE A 10 51.37 22.37 -33.89
CA ILE A 10 51.18 20.91 -33.94
C ILE A 10 50.67 20.40 -32.59
N GLY A 11 51.19 20.91 -31.46
CA GLY A 11 50.69 20.56 -30.13
C GLY A 11 49.24 21.00 -29.91
N VAL A 12 48.87 22.20 -30.38
CA VAL A 12 47.49 22.71 -30.33
C VAL A 12 46.58 21.91 -31.25
N ALA A 13 47.00 21.61 -32.49
CA ALA A 13 46.22 20.79 -33.43
C ALA A 13 46.08 19.34 -32.95
N ALA A 14 47.11 18.76 -32.36
CA ALA A 14 47.06 17.45 -31.72
C ALA A 14 46.11 17.48 -30.52
N ALA A 15 46.18 18.49 -29.65
CA ALA A 15 45.19 18.68 -28.59
C ALA A 15 43.77 18.82 -29.16
N LEU A 16 43.58 19.61 -30.22
CA LEU A 16 42.32 19.78 -30.94
C LEU A 16 41.84 18.53 -31.69
N LEU A 17 42.70 17.55 -31.95
CA LEU A 17 42.41 16.23 -32.56
C LEU A 17 42.23 15.12 -31.51
N LEU A 18 42.88 15.24 -30.35
CA LEU A 18 42.60 14.44 -29.17
C LEU A 18 41.27 14.85 -28.51
N ILE A 19 40.88 16.12 -28.62
CA ILE A 19 39.58 16.65 -28.18
C ILE A 19 38.37 15.91 -28.82
N PRO A 20 38.31 15.67 -30.16
CA PRO A 20 37.18 14.98 -30.80
C PRO A 20 37.15 13.46 -30.56
N THR A 21 38.22 12.86 -30.04
CA THR A 21 38.28 11.38 -29.89
C THR A 21 38.34 10.92 -28.43
N SER A 22 39.14 11.57 -27.58
CA SER A 22 39.36 11.16 -26.19
C SER A 22 38.64 12.03 -25.17
N ALA A 23 38.62 13.36 -25.35
CA ALA A 23 37.86 14.25 -24.48
C ALA A 23 36.34 14.12 -24.70
N GLY A 24 35.91 13.85 -25.94
CA GLY A 24 34.50 13.56 -26.24
C GLY A 24 33.95 12.33 -25.51
N ARG A 25 34.74 11.25 -25.38
CA ARG A 25 34.33 10.07 -24.60
C ARG A 25 34.22 10.39 -23.11
N LEU A 26 35.16 11.14 -22.55
CA LEU A 26 35.11 11.59 -21.15
C LEU A 26 33.90 12.50 -20.89
N LEU A 27 33.59 13.44 -21.79
CA LEU A 27 32.39 14.27 -21.68
C LEU A 27 31.10 13.44 -21.76
N LEU A 28 31.03 12.46 -22.67
CA LEU A 28 29.87 11.57 -22.80
C LEU A 28 29.70 10.65 -21.58
N ASP A 29 30.79 10.22 -20.95
CA ASP A 29 30.74 9.41 -19.73
C ASP A 29 30.32 10.26 -18.52
N VAL A 30 30.79 11.51 -18.43
CA VAL A 30 30.36 12.46 -17.40
C VAL A 30 28.90 12.86 -17.58
N ILE A 31 28.48 13.20 -18.80
CA ILE A 31 27.08 13.52 -19.11
C ILE A 31 26.22 12.29 -18.89
N GLY A 32 26.63 11.12 -19.38
CA GLY A 32 25.92 9.86 -19.21
C GLY A 32 25.76 9.48 -17.74
N GLY A 33 26.84 9.54 -16.97
CA GLY A 33 26.83 9.30 -15.53
C GLY A 33 25.97 10.31 -14.77
N LEU A 34 26.04 11.60 -15.13
CA LEU A 34 25.22 12.64 -14.52
C LEU A 34 23.73 12.43 -14.84
N THR A 35 23.40 12.12 -16.10
CA THR A 35 22.02 11.85 -16.55
C THR A 35 21.48 10.61 -15.86
N LEU A 36 22.30 9.54 -15.77
CA LEU A 36 21.94 8.33 -15.05
C LEU A 36 21.72 8.61 -13.57
N THR A 37 22.56 9.44 -12.94
CA THR A 37 22.41 9.81 -11.53
C THR A 37 21.15 10.64 -11.32
N LEU A 38 20.88 11.63 -12.18
CA LEU A 38 19.66 12.43 -12.12
C LEU A 38 18.39 11.59 -12.35
N LEU A 39 18.47 10.50 -13.10
CA LEU A 39 17.34 9.61 -13.35
C LEU A 39 17.19 8.55 -12.25
N LEU A 40 18.31 7.99 -11.78
CA LEU A 40 18.35 6.94 -10.78
C LEU A 40 18.03 7.47 -9.38
N LEU A 41 18.47 8.69 -9.05
CA LEU A 41 18.19 9.33 -7.77
C LEU A 41 16.68 9.45 -7.48
N PRO A 42 15.84 10.05 -8.36
CA PRO A 42 14.39 10.11 -8.13
C PRO A 42 13.74 8.74 -8.21
N LEU A 43 14.26 7.81 -9.02
CA LEU A 43 13.73 6.45 -9.09
C LEU A 43 13.93 5.70 -7.77
N LEU A 44 15.12 5.82 -7.15
CA LEU A 44 15.42 5.28 -5.83
C LEU A 44 14.62 6.00 -4.73
N ALA A 45 14.56 7.33 -4.77
CA ALA A 45 13.76 8.10 -3.81
C ALA A 45 12.28 7.73 -3.87
N GLY A 46 11.73 7.56 -5.08
CA GLY A 46 10.37 7.09 -5.31
C GLY A 46 10.16 5.67 -4.77
N GLY A 47 11.10 4.75 -5.03
CA GLY A 47 11.06 3.39 -4.48
C GLY A 47 11.03 3.37 -2.95
N VAL A 48 11.92 4.13 -2.30
CA VAL A 48 11.98 4.25 -0.84
C VAL A 48 10.70 4.90 -0.29
N ALA A 49 10.19 5.95 -0.94
CA ALA A 49 8.96 6.62 -0.55
C ALA A 49 7.75 5.68 -0.62
N LEU A 50 7.64 4.85 -1.67
CA LEU A 50 6.59 3.85 -1.78
C LEU A 50 6.68 2.80 -0.66
N ILE A 51 7.88 2.29 -0.38
CA ILE A 51 8.08 1.32 0.70
C ILE A 51 7.72 1.95 2.06
N GLY A 52 8.17 3.18 2.32
CA GLY A 52 7.82 3.93 3.53
C GLY A 52 6.32 4.14 3.67
N TRP A 53 5.63 4.48 2.58
CA TRP A 53 4.18 4.68 2.56
C TRP A 53 3.39 3.39 2.82
N GLN A 54 3.85 2.25 2.29
CA GLN A 54 3.23 0.96 2.58
C GLN A 54 3.38 0.57 4.05
N LEU A 55 4.55 0.81 4.64
CA LEU A 55 4.79 0.59 6.07
C LEU A 55 3.93 1.51 6.93
N LEU A 56 3.76 2.76 6.50
CA LEU A 56 2.86 3.70 7.17
C LEU A 56 1.42 3.18 7.10
N ARG A 57 0.91 2.79 5.91
CA ARG A 57 -0.43 2.20 5.75
C ARG A 57 -0.68 0.98 6.63
N ARG A 58 0.30 0.09 6.78
CA ARG A 58 0.20 -1.09 7.67
C ARG A 58 0.01 -0.71 9.14
N ARG A 59 0.45 0.49 9.55
CA ARG A 59 0.32 1.00 10.93
C ARG A 59 -0.94 1.82 11.17
N LEU A 60 -1.64 2.29 10.13
CA LEU A 60 -2.92 2.96 10.30
C LEU A 60 -3.97 1.92 10.70
N ARG A 61 -4.49 2.02 11.92
CA ARG A 61 -5.64 1.24 12.40
C ARG A 61 -6.90 2.08 12.20
N THR A 62 -7.90 1.53 11.50
CA THR A 62 -9.22 2.16 11.37
C THR A 62 -10.13 1.67 12.48
N CYS A 63 -10.78 2.59 13.19
CA CYS A 63 -11.75 2.25 14.23
C CYS A 63 -12.98 1.55 13.61
N PRO A 64 -13.38 0.35 14.06
CA PRO A 64 -14.55 -0.35 13.52
C PRO A 64 -15.87 0.32 13.88
N SER A 65 -15.92 1.07 14.98
CA SER A 65 -17.16 1.70 15.47
C SER A 65 -17.50 3.02 14.78
N CYS A 66 -16.50 3.81 14.39
CA CYS A 66 -16.72 5.14 13.82
C CYS A 66 -15.87 5.47 12.57
N GLY A 67 -15.05 4.54 12.07
CA GLY A 67 -14.28 4.70 10.83
C GLY A 67 -13.05 5.62 10.92
N PHE A 68 -12.75 6.16 12.11
CA PHE A 68 -11.62 7.06 12.32
C PHE A 68 -10.28 6.32 12.20
N ALA A 69 -9.34 6.83 11.39
CA ALA A 69 -8.01 6.26 11.24
C ALA A 69 -7.04 6.90 12.24
N SER A 70 -6.33 6.08 13.04
CA SER A 70 -5.38 6.55 14.04
C SER A 70 -4.06 5.77 13.99
N LEU A 71 -3.01 6.41 14.48
CA LEU A 71 -1.64 5.91 14.56
C LEU A 71 -1.24 5.78 16.03
N GLY A 72 -1.16 4.55 16.55
CA GLY A 72 -0.51 4.26 17.83
C GLY A 72 -1.23 4.73 19.10
N ILE A 73 -2.56 4.86 19.06
CA ILE A 73 -3.39 5.13 20.25
C ILE A 73 -4.34 3.95 20.43
N ASP A 74 -4.53 3.48 21.67
CA ASP A 74 -5.34 2.29 21.99
C ASP A 74 -6.86 2.57 22.01
N VAL A 75 -7.25 3.84 22.17
CA VAL A 75 -8.63 4.30 22.30
C VAL A 75 -8.96 5.37 21.25
N CYS A 76 -10.08 5.23 20.56
CA CYS A 76 -10.46 6.16 19.49
C CYS A 76 -10.79 7.56 20.04
N PRO A 77 -10.14 8.65 19.58
CA PRO A 77 -10.43 10.00 20.08
C PRO A 77 -11.78 10.55 19.63
N ALA A 78 -12.39 9.98 18.58
CA ALA A 78 -13.69 10.42 18.08
C ALA A 78 -14.88 9.77 18.81
N CYS A 79 -14.76 8.47 19.14
CA CYS A 79 -15.88 7.69 19.68
C CYS A 79 -15.57 6.93 20.99
N GLY A 80 -14.33 6.98 21.49
CA GLY A 80 -13.94 6.36 22.77
C GLY A 80 -13.84 4.84 22.76
N SER A 81 -14.15 4.17 21.65
CA SER A 81 -14.04 2.71 21.53
C SER A 81 -12.57 2.29 21.36
N PRO A 82 -12.15 1.15 21.95
CA PRO A 82 -10.80 0.65 21.75
C PRO A 82 -10.61 0.17 20.30
N PHE A 83 -9.39 0.26 19.76
CA PHE A 83 -9.08 -0.17 18.39
C PHE A 83 -8.95 -1.70 18.23
N THR A 84 -9.23 -2.49 19.27
CA THR A 84 -9.10 -3.95 19.25
C THR A 84 -10.37 -4.63 18.72
N VAL A 85 -10.21 -5.31 17.60
CA VAL A 85 -10.89 -6.58 17.31
C VAL A 85 -9.78 -7.64 17.36
N GLY A 86 -9.32 -8.08 18.53
CA GLY A 86 -8.38 -9.22 18.57
C GLY A 86 -7.46 -9.43 19.78
N ASP A 87 -7.35 -8.52 20.75
CA ASP A 87 -6.49 -8.76 21.92
C ASP A 87 -7.35 -8.89 23.19
N VAL A 88 -8.06 -10.02 23.28
CA VAL A 88 -8.49 -10.53 24.58
C VAL A 88 -7.24 -11.08 25.26
N PRO A 89 -6.75 -10.52 26.38
CA PRO A 89 -5.81 -11.25 27.22
C PRO A 89 -6.55 -12.51 27.69
N ARG A 90 -6.28 -13.65 27.06
CA ARG A 90 -6.66 -14.98 27.55
C ARG A 90 -5.94 -15.18 28.88
N SER A 91 -6.53 -14.65 29.94
CA SER A 91 -6.33 -15.19 31.28
C SER A 91 -7.09 -16.50 31.30
N ALA A 92 -6.36 -17.59 31.04
CA ALA A 92 -6.84 -18.93 31.34
C ALA A 92 -6.84 -19.13 32.86
N PRO A 93 -7.82 -19.88 33.38
CA PRO A 93 -7.44 -21.02 34.21
C PRO A 93 -8.22 -22.28 33.80
N GLY A 94 -7.48 -23.36 33.55
CA GLY A 94 -8.05 -24.71 33.43
C GLY A 94 -7.76 -25.40 32.10
N GLU A 95 -6.65 -26.16 32.07
CA GLU A 95 -6.41 -27.51 31.50
C GLU A 95 -7.30 -28.14 30.39
N PRO A 96 -6.84 -29.22 29.71
CA PRO A 96 -5.48 -29.77 29.59
C PRO A 96 -5.01 -29.97 28.13
N SER A 97 -3.69 -30.07 28.00
CA SER A 97 -2.91 -30.74 26.95
C SER A 97 -3.66 -31.71 26.03
N GLY A 98 -3.62 -31.44 24.72
CA GLY A 98 -4.10 -32.35 23.68
C GLY A 98 -3.56 -32.04 22.29
N SER A 99 -2.52 -32.76 21.90
CA SER A 99 -1.94 -32.95 20.55
C SER A 99 -1.29 -31.75 19.84
N ILE A 100 0.03 -31.75 19.91
CA ILE A 100 0.92 -31.29 18.82
C ILE A 100 0.66 -32.22 17.63
N PHE A 101 -0.02 -31.73 16.60
CA PHE A 101 -0.03 -32.35 15.27
C PHE A 101 0.09 -31.21 14.24
N TRP A 102 1.06 -31.34 13.36
CA TRP A 102 1.59 -30.24 12.55
C TRP A 102 0.53 -29.73 11.57
N GLY A 103 0.26 -28.42 11.60
CA GLY A 103 -0.58 -27.72 10.63
C GLY A 103 -1.81 -27.05 11.26
N THR A 104 -1.66 -25.81 11.72
CA THR A 104 -2.81 -24.99 12.13
C THR A 104 -2.90 -23.76 11.25
N ARG A 105 -3.77 -23.87 10.24
CA ARG A 105 -4.50 -22.76 9.62
C ARG A 105 -5.15 -21.96 10.75
N SER A 106 -4.89 -20.65 10.80
CA SER A 106 -5.51 -19.75 11.76
C SER A 106 -7.05 -19.83 11.64
N PRO A 107 -7.80 -19.83 12.76
CA PRO A 107 -9.26 -19.94 12.77
C PRO A 107 -10.00 -18.74 12.14
N ASP A 108 -9.28 -17.71 11.68
CA ASP A 108 -9.83 -16.48 11.08
C ASP A 108 -9.67 -16.40 9.56
N GLU A 109 -9.10 -17.41 8.90
CA GLU A 109 -8.98 -17.42 7.43
C GLU A 109 -10.21 -18.07 6.79
N ILE A 110 -11.22 -17.26 6.50
CA ILE A 110 -12.40 -17.68 5.73
C ILE A 110 -12.01 -17.76 4.24
N ASP A 111 -12.06 -18.96 3.66
CA ASP A 111 -11.82 -19.19 2.24
C ASP A 111 -12.97 -18.57 1.41
N PRO A 112 -12.68 -17.74 0.39
CA PRO A 112 -13.70 -17.15 -0.48
C PRO A 112 -14.62 -18.17 -1.16
N ARG A 113 -14.21 -19.45 -1.26
CA ARG A 113 -15.01 -20.53 -1.83
C ARG A 113 -16.07 -21.09 -0.88
N ASP A 114 -15.94 -20.84 0.43
CA ASP A 114 -16.90 -21.30 1.45
C ASP A 114 -18.04 -20.30 1.71
N VAL A 115 -18.08 -19.17 0.99
CA VAL A 115 -19.14 -18.15 1.13
C VAL A 115 -20.10 -18.22 -0.06
N THR A 116 -21.31 -18.73 0.17
CA THR A 116 -22.43 -18.67 -0.79
C THR A 116 -23.34 -17.51 -0.44
N ILE A 117 -23.49 -16.54 -1.35
CA ILE A 117 -24.43 -15.42 -1.21
C ILE A 117 -25.75 -15.84 -1.85
N ASN A 118 -26.77 -16.08 -1.04
CA ASN A 118 -28.13 -16.30 -1.55
C ASN A 118 -28.80 -14.94 -1.78
N VAL A 119 -29.25 -14.68 -3.01
CA VAL A 119 -29.99 -13.46 -3.35
C VAL A 119 -31.41 -13.87 -3.67
N ASP A 120 -32.33 -13.55 -2.77
CA ASP A 120 -33.75 -13.75 -2.97
C ASP A 120 -34.37 -12.45 -3.49
N ALA A 121 -35.05 -12.53 -4.64
CA ALA A 121 -35.83 -11.42 -5.16
C ALA A 121 -37.14 -11.30 -4.37
N VAL A 122 -37.35 -10.17 -3.72
CA VAL A 122 -38.62 -9.84 -3.07
C VAL A 122 -39.39 -8.91 -3.98
N ASP A 123 -40.52 -9.38 -4.53
CA ASP A 123 -41.46 -8.53 -5.24
C ASP A 123 -42.15 -7.58 -4.24
N VAL A 124 -41.88 -6.29 -4.39
CA VAL A 124 -42.28 -5.21 -3.46
C VAL A 124 -43.79 -4.93 -3.50
N GLU A 125 -44.51 -5.52 -4.45
CA GLU A 125 -45.92 -5.19 -4.73
C GLU A 125 -46.92 -5.96 -3.84
N ALA A 126 -46.51 -7.06 -3.22
CA ALA A 126 -47.39 -7.90 -2.39
C ALA A 126 -47.60 -7.39 -0.95
N THR A 127 -46.86 -6.37 -0.50
CA THR A 127 -47.03 -5.81 0.87
C THR A 127 -48.06 -4.67 0.95
N SER A 128 -48.63 -4.22 -0.17
CA SER A 128 -49.63 -3.13 -0.14
C SER A 128 -51.10 -3.57 -0.07
N SER A 129 -51.40 -4.86 -0.18
CA SER A 129 -52.78 -5.37 -0.25
C SER A 129 -53.03 -6.51 0.74
N GLY A 130 -53.21 -6.16 2.01
CA GLY A 130 -53.60 -7.15 3.02
C GLY A 130 -53.73 -6.61 4.44
N ASP A 131 -54.63 -5.65 4.68
CA ASP A 131 -55.16 -5.42 6.03
C ASP A 131 -56.58 -6.04 6.12
N PRO A 132 -56.75 -7.21 6.76
CA PRO A 132 -58.06 -7.73 7.11
C PRO A 132 -58.51 -7.09 8.42
N SER A 133 -59.02 -5.86 8.34
CA SER A 133 -59.70 -5.23 9.47
C SER A 133 -61.09 -5.88 9.65
N GLY A 134 -61.12 -6.88 10.53
CA GLY A 134 -62.36 -7.36 11.12
C GLY A 134 -63.06 -6.24 11.88
N ARG A 135 -64.26 -5.86 11.46
CA ARG A 135 -65.21 -5.09 12.28
C ARG A 135 -66.54 -5.81 12.35
N SER A 136 -66.76 -6.37 13.54
CA SER A 136 -67.98 -6.91 14.09
C SER A 136 -69.08 -5.82 14.20
N GLY A 137 -70.33 -6.22 13.98
CA GLY A 137 -71.52 -5.60 14.56
C GLY A 137 -72.21 -4.51 13.73
N ASP A 138 -73.44 -4.80 13.30
CA ASP A 138 -74.67 -4.02 13.61
C ASP A 138 -75.68 -4.02 12.46
N GLY A 139 -76.94 -4.40 12.74
CA GLY A 139 -78.10 -3.84 12.03
C GLY A 139 -79.18 -4.81 11.53
N ALA A 140 -80.23 -4.93 12.36
CA ALA A 140 -81.66 -5.12 12.06
C ALA A 140 -82.16 -6.39 11.36
#